data_AF-A0A7V9I1Y3-F1
#
_entry.id   AF-A0A7V9I1Y3-F1
#
_cell.length_a   1.000
_cell.length_b   1.000
_cell.length_c   1.000
_cell.angle_alpha   90.00
_cell.angle_beta   90.00
_cell.angle_gamma   90.00
#
_symmetry.space_group_name_H-M   'P 1'
#
loop_
_entity.id
_entity.type
_entity.pdbx_description
1 polymer ?
#
loop_
_entity_poly.entity_id
_entity_poly.type
_entity_poly.pdbx_seq_one_letter_code
_entity_poly.pdbx_strand_id
1 'polypeptide(L)'
;MNRTLRAVTLSLASGLLALTQSTALLHAQQVLGPAYTVPGVDRPIRIIQGRLTTTLNLTNDHYYVLRGAVFVESGGVLNIQAGTSVAGELATLGTLIVSRGGRINATGTATQPVVFTSDQAVGNRNRGDWGGLIINGRAPLNVPGGVAFGEGDTGEYGGTDPNDNSGILRYVRVEFAGIEFSPDNELNGIAFQGVGRGTSVDYVHVKMNRDDGVEFFGGTVDARHVVLTGIRDDNLDWTFGWTGRVQYLVAQQRGDDADHGIEA
;
A
#
# COMPACT_ATOMS: atom_id res chain seq x y z
N MET A 1 -7.20 -73.81 -34.98
CA MET A 1 -7.35 -72.71 -34.01
C MET A 1 -7.25 -71.40 -34.78
N ASN A 2 -8.36 -70.69 -35.00
CA ASN A 2 -8.41 -69.23 -35.19
C ASN A 2 -9.88 -68.83 -35.35
N ARG A 3 -10.47 -68.33 -34.27
CA ARG A 3 -11.80 -67.73 -34.26
C ARG A 3 -11.65 -66.25 -34.63
N THR A 4 -12.23 -65.86 -35.76
CA THR A 4 -12.40 -64.47 -36.18
C THR A 4 -13.45 -63.79 -35.31
N LEU A 5 -13.01 -62.97 -34.36
CA LEU A 5 -13.87 -62.10 -33.56
C LEU A 5 -14.18 -60.83 -34.36
N ARG A 6 -15.46 -60.58 -34.60
CA ARG A 6 -16.00 -59.33 -35.14
C ARG A 6 -15.83 -58.23 -34.08
N ALA A 7 -15.12 -57.15 -34.43
CA ALA A 7 -15.11 -55.94 -33.64
C ALA A 7 -16.46 -55.21 -33.79
N VAL A 8 -17.21 -55.11 -32.70
CA VAL A 8 -18.34 -54.18 -32.56
C VAL A 8 -17.74 -52.87 -32.06
N THR A 9 -17.77 -51.83 -32.87
CA THR A 9 -17.39 -50.47 -32.49
C THR A 9 -18.45 -49.90 -31.55
N LEU A 10 -18.10 -49.77 -30.27
CA LEU A 10 -18.87 -49.02 -29.28
C LEU A 10 -18.36 -47.58 -29.29
N SER A 11 -19.14 -46.64 -29.82
CA SER A 11 -18.81 -45.21 -29.73
C SER A 11 -19.14 -44.70 -28.33
N LEU A 12 -18.12 -44.58 -27.48
CA LEU A 12 -18.22 -43.79 -26.25
C LEU A 12 -18.15 -42.31 -26.62
N ALA A 13 -19.29 -41.63 -26.55
CA ALA A 13 -19.35 -40.18 -26.55
C ALA A 13 -18.77 -39.67 -25.21
N SER A 14 -17.49 -39.33 -25.20
CA SER A 14 -16.86 -38.58 -24.12
C SER A 14 -17.32 -37.13 -24.20
N GLY A 15 -18.42 -36.82 -23.49
CA GLY A 15 -18.82 -35.44 -23.22
C GLY A 15 -17.78 -34.78 -22.31
N LEU A 16 -16.85 -34.05 -22.92
CA LEU A 16 -15.94 -33.17 -22.20
C LEU A 16 -16.75 -31.95 -21.75
N LEU A 17 -17.29 -31.98 -20.53
CA LEU A 17 -17.73 -30.75 -19.87
C LEU A 17 -16.48 -29.91 -19.60
N ALA A 18 -16.16 -29.01 -20.52
CA ALA A 18 -15.29 -27.89 -20.24
C ALA A 18 -16.02 -27.02 -19.20
N LEU A 19 -15.69 -27.22 -17.93
CA LEU A 19 -15.93 -26.22 -16.88
C LEU A 19 -15.07 -25.01 -17.26
N THR A 20 -15.67 -24.07 -17.98
CA THR A 20 -15.14 -22.72 -18.08
C THR A 20 -15.16 -22.16 -16.67
N GLN A 21 -14.02 -22.20 -15.98
CA GLN A 21 -13.82 -21.31 -14.85
C GLN A 21 -13.84 -19.91 -15.44
N SER A 22 -15.00 -19.28 -15.39
CA SER A 22 -15.12 -17.84 -15.53
C SER A 22 -14.20 -17.26 -14.47
N THR A 23 -13.05 -16.73 -14.89
CA THR A 23 -12.31 -15.75 -14.10
C THR A 23 -13.18 -14.51 -14.07
N ALA A 24 -14.26 -14.56 -13.28
CA ALA A 24 -14.96 -13.37 -12.86
C ALA A 24 -13.88 -12.51 -12.21
N LEU A 25 -13.56 -11.40 -12.88
CA LEU A 25 -12.82 -10.30 -12.31
C LEU A 25 -13.42 -10.06 -10.94
N LEU A 26 -12.67 -10.41 -9.88
CA LEU A 26 -12.94 -9.98 -8.52
C LEU A 26 -12.86 -8.45 -8.55
N HIS A 27 -13.97 -7.82 -8.94
CA HIS A 27 -14.21 -6.43 -8.62
C HIS A 27 -14.08 -6.37 -7.11
N ALA A 28 -13.17 -5.55 -6.59
CA ALA A 28 -13.09 -5.26 -5.17
C ALA A 28 -14.51 -5.04 -4.63
N GLN A 29 -14.99 -6.06 -3.94
CA GLN A 29 -16.25 -5.98 -3.27
C GLN A 29 -15.95 -5.14 -2.03
N GLN A 30 -16.73 -4.08 -1.79
CA GLN A 30 -16.95 -3.62 -0.43
C GLN A 30 -17.53 -4.83 0.31
N VAL A 31 -16.66 -5.62 0.92
CA VAL A 31 -17.12 -6.68 1.80
C VAL A 31 -17.43 -5.96 3.09
N LEU A 32 -18.72 -5.74 3.32
CA LEU A 32 -19.26 -5.69 4.66
C LEU A 32 -18.89 -7.03 5.30
N GLY A 33 -17.71 -7.09 5.91
CA GLY A 33 -17.34 -8.20 6.78
C GLY A 33 -18.27 -8.25 7.98
N PRO A 34 -18.15 -9.27 8.85
CA PRO A 34 -18.89 -9.30 10.12
C PRO A 34 -18.68 -7.99 10.91
N ALA A 35 -19.55 -7.72 11.89
CA ALA A 35 -19.43 -6.57 12.78
C ALA A 35 -17.98 -6.44 13.27
N TYR A 36 -17.31 -5.38 12.82
CA TYR A 36 -15.94 -5.07 13.19
C TYR A 36 -15.98 -3.78 13.99
N THR A 37 -15.41 -3.82 15.18
CA THR A 37 -15.38 -2.69 16.10
C THR A 37 -13.95 -2.28 16.34
N VAL A 38 -13.65 -1.02 16.08
CA VAL A 38 -12.39 -0.41 16.50
C VAL A 38 -12.63 0.28 17.84
N PRO A 39 -11.88 -0.07 18.90
CA PRO A 39 -12.09 0.54 20.21
C PRO A 39 -11.96 2.08 20.16
N GLY A 40 -12.99 2.79 20.66
CA GLY A 40 -13.03 4.25 20.67
C GLY A 40 -13.44 4.89 19.34
N VAL A 41 -13.95 4.10 18.37
CA VAL A 41 -14.51 4.61 17.11
C VAL A 41 -16.02 4.48 17.13
N ASP A 42 -16.69 5.63 17.11
CA ASP A 42 -18.16 5.71 17.14
C ASP A 42 -18.78 5.88 15.73
N ARG A 43 -17.95 5.94 14.68
CA ARG A 43 -18.40 6.05 13.29
C ARG A 43 -18.70 4.67 12.70
N PRO A 44 -19.62 4.56 11.71
CA PRO A 44 -19.80 3.34 10.95
C PRO A 44 -18.49 2.88 10.30
N ILE A 45 -18.16 1.60 10.46
CA ILE A 45 -16.91 1.02 9.94
C ILE A 45 -17.13 0.36 8.59
N ARG A 46 -16.22 0.59 7.64
CA ARG A 46 -16.15 -0.12 6.35
C ARG A 46 -14.81 -0.82 6.19
N ILE A 47 -14.87 -2.12 5.89
CA ILE A 47 -13.68 -2.91 5.58
C ILE A 47 -13.36 -2.78 4.09
N ILE A 48 -12.08 -2.60 3.78
CA ILE A 48 -11.51 -2.61 2.45
C ILE A 48 -10.53 -3.78 2.39
N GLN A 49 -10.64 -4.64 1.38
CA GLN A 49 -9.78 -5.80 1.21
C GLN A 49 -9.63 -6.15 -0.28
N GLY A 50 -8.55 -6.82 -0.65
CA GLY A 50 -8.32 -7.30 -2.01
C GLY A 50 -7.89 -6.18 -2.97
N ARG A 51 -8.39 -6.21 -4.21
CA ARG A 51 -7.80 -5.43 -5.33
C ARG A 51 -8.81 -4.48 -5.97
N LEU A 52 -8.60 -3.18 -5.85
CA LEU A 52 -9.41 -2.10 -6.43
C LEU A 52 -9.01 -1.85 -7.88
N THR A 53 -9.86 -2.23 -8.83
CA THR A 53 -9.64 -1.98 -10.28
C THR A 53 -10.42 -0.78 -10.82
N THR A 54 -11.25 -0.16 -9.99
CA THR A 54 -12.08 1.01 -10.32
C THR A 54 -11.90 2.11 -9.29
N THR A 55 -12.61 3.23 -9.46
CA THR A 55 -12.59 4.32 -8.49
C THR A 55 -13.35 3.94 -7.21
N LEU A 56 -12.69 4.09 -6.06
CA LEU A 56 -13.30 4.04 -4.73
C LEU A 56 -13.15 5.41 -4.05
N ASN A 57 -14.26 5.94 -3.52
CA ASN A 57 -14.27 7.21 -2.79
C ASN A 57 -14.51 6.92 -1.30
N LEU A 58 -13.58 7.34 -0.45
CA LEU A 58 -13.70 7.29 1.00
C LEU A 58 -14.13 8.65 1.53
N THR A 59 -15.13 8.66 2.41
CA THR A 59 -15.77 9.84 2.96
C THR A 59 -15.60 9.89 4.49
N ASN A 60 -15.58 11.09 5.05
CA ASN A 60 -15.23 11.27 6.47
C ASN A 60 -16.34 10.90 7.47
N ASP A 61 -17.51 10.49 6.99
CA ASP A 61 -18.62 9.96 7.78
C ASP A 61 -18.41 8.49 8.19
N HIS A 62 -17.39 7.81 7.64
CA HIS A 62 -17.02 6.45 7.99
C HIS A 62 -15.61 6.37 8.58
N TYR A 63 -15.34 5.26 9.25
CA TYR A 63 -14.00 4.80 9.58
C TYR A 63 -13.67 3.59 8.69
N TYR A 64 -12.50 3.59 8.06
CA TYR A 64 -12.12 2.52 7.13
C TYR A 64 -11.08 1.62 7.73
N VAL A 65 -11.11 0.34 7.37
CA VAL A 65 -10.16 -0.66 7.87
C VAL A 65 -9.66 -1.48 6.69
N LEU A 66 -8.35 -1.51 6.49
CA LEU A 66 -7.66 -2.35 5.53
C LEU A 66 -7.48 -3.73 6.16
N ARG A 67 -8.10 -4.74 5.56
CA ARG A 67 -7.96 -6.14 5.96
C ARG A 67 -7.08 -6.87 4.94
N GLY A 68 -5.92 -7.32 5.41
CA GLY A 68 -4.84 -7.82 4.57
C GLY A 68 -4.26 -6.76 3.65
N ALA A 69 -3.51 -7.21 2.65
CA ALA A 69 -2.99 -6.36 1.59
C ALA A 69 -4.13 -5.85 0.68
N VAL A 70 -4.24 -4.53 0.57
CA VAL A 70 -5.21 -3.84 -0.30
C VAL A 70 -4.46 -3.20 -1.46
N PHE A 71 -4.75 -3.65 -2.67
CA PHE A 71 -4.11 -3.16 -3.89
C PHE A 71 -5.02 -2.17 -4.61
N VAL A 72 -4.51 -0.97 -4.94
CA VAL A 72 -5.10 -0.08 -5.94
C VAL A 72 -4.43 -0.41 -7.28
N GLU A 73 -5.14 -1.18 -8.10
CA GLU A 73 -4.60 -1.73 -9.35
C GLU A 73 -4.47 -0.69 -10.46
N SER A 74 -3.78 -1.07 -11.53
CA SER A 74 -3.74 -0.27 -12.75
C SER A 74 -5.14 0.10 -13.23
N GLY A 75 -5.41 1.40 -13.34
CA GLY A 75 -6.74 1.95 -13.69
C GLY A 75 -7.68 2.17 -12.50
N GLY A 76 -7.36 1.62 -11.32
CA GLY A 76 -8.01 1.91 -10.06
C GLY A 76 -7.60 3.28 -9.51
N VAL A 77 -8.54 3.92 -8.80
CA VAL A 77 -8.30 5.23 -8.16
C VAL A 77 -8.90 5.23 -6.77
N LEU A 78 -8.10 5.46 -5.74
CA LEU A 78 -8.56 5.64 -4.38
C LEU A 78 -8.59 7.13 -4.03
N ASN A 79 -9.79 7.71 -3.92
CA ASN A 79 -9.96 9.08 -3.46
C ASN A 79 -10.32 9.08 -1.98
N ILE A 80 -9.66 9.92 -1.18
CA ILE A 80 -9.87 9.99 0.27
C ILE A 80 -10.15 11.43 0.67
N GLN A 81 -11.37 11.67 1.14
CA GLN A 81 -11.82 12.98 1.60
C GLN A 81 -11.05 13.44 2.84
N ALA A 82 -10.83 14.75 2.97
CA ALA A 82 -10.29 15.37 4.18
C ALA A 82 -11.03 14.93 5.47
N GLY A 83 -10.28 14.66 6.53
CA GLY A 83 -10.80 14.20 7.82
C GLY A 83 -11.18 12.72 7.89
N THR A 84 -10.87 11.95 6.85
CA THR A 84 -11.09 10.50 6.82
C THR A 84 -9.97 9.78 7.55
N SER A 85 -10.34 8.76 8.33
CA SER A 85 -9.40 7.84 8.98
C SER A 85 -9.48 6.46 8.34
N VAL A 86 -8.30 5.88 8.07
CA VAL A 86 -8.11 4.54 7.53
C VAL A 86 -7.17 3.79 8.45
N ALA A 87 -7.59 2.66 9.00
CA ALA A 87 -6.74 1.80 9.82
C ALA A 87 -6.21 0.61 9.03
N GLY A 88 -4.98 0.16 9.30
CA GLY A 88 -4.58 -1.20 8.98
C GLY A 88 -4.96 -2.15 10.11
N GLU A 89 -5.56 -3.29 9.78
CA GLU A 89 -5.91 -4.32 10.76
C GLU A 89 -4.67 -5.12 11.18
N LEU A 90 -4.27 -5.04 12.45
CA LEU A 90 -3.10 -5.74 12.98
C LEU A 90 -3.18 -7.26 12.72
N ALA A 91 -4.35 -7.85 12.95
CA ALA A 91 -4.54 -9.30 12.85
C ALA A 91 -4.28 -9.85 11.44
N THR A 92 -4.34 -9.01 10.41
CA THR A 92 -4.11 -9.41 9.01
C THR A 92 -2.96 -8.67 8.36
N LEU A 93 -2.16 -7.93 9.14
CA LEU A 93 -1.07 -7.09 8.65
C LEU A 93 -1.57 -6.16 7.54
N GLY A 94 -2.65 -5.42 7.81
CA GLY A 94 -3.29 -4.56 6.81
C GLY A 94 -2.28 -3.60 6.15
N THR A 95 -2.24 -3.55 4.82
CA THR A 95 -1.29 -2.73 4.06
C THR A 95 -2.01 -2.08 2.88
N LEU A 96 -1.72 -0.81 2.60
CA LEU A 96 -2.24 -0.13 1.42
C LEU A 96 -1.16 -0.06 0.35
N ILE A 97 -1.43 -0.65 -0.82
CA ILE A 97 -0.49 -0.77 -1.92
C ILE A 97 -1.11 -0.10 -3.14
N VAL A 98 -0.47 0.92 -3.69
CA VAL A 98 -0.84 1.52 -4.96
C VAL A 98 0.03 0.86 -6.03
N SER A 99 -0.51 -0.11 -6.76
CA SER A 99 0.21 -0.82 -7.83
C SER A 99 0.58 0.13 -8.97
N ARG A 100 1.56 -0.25 -9.80
CA ARG A 100 1.92 0.48 -11.02
C ARG A 100 0.70 0.83 -11.88
N GLY A 101 0.36 2.12 -11.96
CA GLY A 101 -0.80 2.65 -12.69
C GLY A 101 -2.11 2.75 -11.94
N GLY A 102 -2.14 2.33 -10.68
CA GLY A 102 -3.12 2.78 -9.72
C GLY A 102 -2.83 4.21 -9.28
N ARG A 103 -3.82 4.86 -8.67
CA ARG A 103 -3.67 6.21 -8.13
C ARG A 103 -4.31 6.35 -6.77
N ILE A 104 -3.68 7.13 -5.89
CA ILE A 104 -4.24 7.56 -4.60
C ILE A 104 -4.33 9.08 -4.55
N ASN A 105 -5.50 9.60 -4.19
CA ASN A 105 -5.72 11.02 -3.96
C ASN A 105 -6.19 11.21 -2.51
N ALA A 106 -5.23 11.32 -1.59
CA ALA A 106 -5.47 11.64 -0.19
C ALA A 106 -5.25 13.14 0.03
N THR A 107 -6.34 13.90 -0.05
CA THR A 107 -6.33 15.37 0.00
C THR A 107 -6.97 15.88 1.28
N GLY A 108 -6.21 15.89 2.36
CA GLY A 108 -6.57 16.49 3.63
C GLY A 108 -6.42 18.01 3.66
N THR A 109 -6.68 18.58 4.83
CA THR A 109 -6.37 19.98 5.16
C THR A 109 -5.62 20.07 6.48
N ALA A 110 -5.06 21.23 6.80
CA ALA A 110 -4.36 21.46 8.07
C ALA A 110 -5.23 21.13 9.31
N THR A 111 -6.54 21.39 9.22
CA THR A 111 -7.48 21.13 10.32
C THR A 111 -8.19 19.79 10.21
N GLN A 112 -8.18 19.17 9.03
CA GLN A 112 -8.82 17.88 8.75
C GLN A 112 -7.89 17.00 7.90
N PRO A 113 -6.76 16.52 8.47
CA PRO A 113 -5.85 15.66 7.74
C PRO A 113 -6.51 14.32 7.39
N VAL A 114 -5.99 13.66 6.36
CA VAL A 114 -6.24 12.22 6.17
C VAL A 114 -5.30 11.47 7.11
N VAL A 115 -5.83 10.50 7.87
CA VAL A 115 -5.04 9.76 8.86
C VAL A 115 -5.07 8.27 8.54
N PHE A 116 -3.90 7.71 8.23
CA PHE A 116 -3.65 6.28 8.21
C PHE A 116 -3.05 5.85 9.55
N THR A 117 -3.62 4.82 10.20
CA THR A 117 -3.26 4.45 11.57
C THR A 117 -3.50 2.97 11.87
N SER A 118 -3.33 2.59 13.14
CA SER A 118 -3.59 1.25 13.66
C SER A 118 -5.07 1.07 14.07
N ASP A 119 -5.59 -0.15 13.90
CA ASP A 119 -6.91 -0.56 14.41
C ASP A 119 -6.95 -0.81 15.93
N GLN A 120 -5.81 -0.70 16.61
CA GLN A 120 -5.73 -0.87 18.06
C GLN A 120 -6.28 0.37 18.80
N ALA A 121 -6.73 0.12 20.04
CA ALA A 121 -7.23 1.15 20.93
C ALA A 121 -6.18 2.26 21.14
N VAL A 122 -6.62 3.52 21.23
CA VAL A 122 -5.74 4.64 21.58
C VAL A 122 -5.03 4.34 22.90
N GLY A 123 -3.71 4.45 22.91
CA GLY A 123 -2.85 4.09 24.04
C GLY A 123 -2.24 2.69 23.97
N ASN A 124 -2.80 1.80 23.14
CA ASN A 124 -2.29 0.44 22.90
C ASN A 124 -1.68 0.26 21.50
N ARG A 125 -1.57 1.35 20.73
CA ARG A 125 -0.97 1.32 19.39
C ARG A 125 0.55 1.27 19.48
N ASN A 126 1.16 0.37 18.73
CA ASN A 126 2.60 0.16 18.72
C ASN A 126 3.18 0.42 17.33
N ARG A 127 4.50 0.64 17.29
CA ARG A 127 5.23 0.62 16.02
C ARG A 127 5.01 -0.75 15.36
N GLY A 128 4.63 -0.77 14.10
CA GLY A 128 4.40 -2.01 13.35
C GLY A 128 3.08 -2.70 13.57
N ASP A 129 2.07 -1.92 13.94
CA ASP A 129 0.70 -2.45 14.04
C ASP A 129 0.10 -2.76 12.66
N TRP A 130 0.63 -2.18 11.58
CA TRP A 130 0.14 -2.39 10.21
C TRP A 130 1.24 -2.08 9.17
N GLY A 131 1.06 -2.49 7.92
CA GLY A 131 2.14 -2.52 6.93
C GLY A 131 2.44 -1.21 6.22
N GLY A 132 1.71 -0.12 6.49
CA GLY A 132 2.01 1.18 5.91
C GLY A 132 1.45 1.41 4.50
N LEU A 133 1.96 2.47 3.86
CA LEU A 133 1.53 2.94 2.55
C LEU A 133 2.64 2.75 1.51
N ILE A 134 2.40 1.86 0.56
CA ILE A 134 3.35 1.50 -0.49
C ILE A 134 2.85 2.04 -1.83
N ILE A 135 3.69 2.76 -2.57
CA ILE A 135 3.32 3.36 -3.86
C ILE A 135 4.32 2.94 -4.93
N ASN A 136 3.84 2.11 -5.87
CA ASN A 136 4.58 1.61 -7.01
C ASN A 136 4.35 2.48 -8.24
N GLY A 137 5.38 3.20 -8.68
CA GLY A 137 5.37 4.04 -9.86
C GLY A 137 6.16 3.46 -11.05
N ARG A 138 6.20 4.23 -12.14
CA ARG A 138 6.90 3.89 -13.40
C ARG A 138 8.17 4.71 -13.65
N ALA A 139 8.67 5.42 -12.65
CA ALA A 139 9.85 6.24 -12.80
C ALA A 139 11.16 5.41 -12.79
N PRO A 140 12.25 5.95 -13.36
CA PRO A 140 13.52 5.23 -13.46
C PRO A 140 14.11 4.79 -12.13
N LEU A 141 14.78 3.64 -12.17
CA LEU A 141 15.56 3.06 -11.08
C LEU A 141 17.01 2.84 -11.54
N ASN A 142 17.98 2.93 -10.64
CA ASN A 142 19.38 2.56 -10.89
C ASN A 142 19.62 1.06 -10.61
N VAL A 143 18.87 0.18 -11.26
CA VAL A 143 18.99 -1.29 -11.15
C VAL A 143 19.01 -1.93 -12.54
N PRO A 144 19.57 -3.14 -12.71
CA PRO A 144 19.52 -3.85 -13.99
C PRO A 144 18.09 -3.99 -14.51
N GLY A 145 17.85 -3.57 -15.75
CA GLY A 145 16.52 -3.61 -16.37
C GLY A 145 15.56 -2.49 -15.95
N GLY A 146 15.91 -1.66 -14.96
CA GLY A 146 15.11 -0.51 -14.52
C GLY A 146 13.80 -0.86 -13.81
N VAL A 147 13.64 -2.10 -13.38
CA VAL A 147 12.44 -2.66 -12.74
C VAL A 147 12.86 -3.51 -11.55
N ALA A 148 12.12 -3.42 -10.45
CA ALA A 148 12.31 -4.22 -9.24
C ALA A 148 10.95 -4.68 -8.68
N PHE A 149 10.99 -5.55 -7.67
CA PHE A 149 9.82 -6.02 -6.94
C PHE A 149 9.92 -5.53 -5.50
N GLY A 150 8.83 -4.95 -5.01
CA GLY A 150 8.76 -4.45 -3.65
C GLY A 150 8.68 -5.59 -2.64
N GLU A 151 9.25 -5.32 -1.47
CA GLU A 151 9.18 -6.17 -0.29
C GLU A 151 7.74 -6.44 0.14
N GLY A 152 7.51 -7.55 0.86
CA GLY A 152 6.18 -7.99 1.28
C GLY A 152 5.22 -8.37 0.15
N ASP A 153 5.73 -8.76 -1.03
CA ASP A 153 4.93 -9.03 -2.24
C ASP A 153 4.05 -7.82 -2.64
N THR A 154 4.59 -6.61 -2.48
CA THR A 154 3.89 -5.35 -2.80
C THR A 154 3.83 -5.07 -4.31
N GLY A 155 4.59 -5.82 -5.11
CA GLY A 155 4.46 -5.87 -6.57
C GLY A 155 5.60 -5.19 -7.33
N GLU A 156 5.48 -5.19 -8.66
CA GLU A 156 6.49 -4.61 -9.55
C GLU A 156 6.45 -3.07 -9.54
N TYR A 157 7.62 -2.43 -9.52
CA TYR A 157 7.80 -0.99 -9.66
C TYR A 157 9.00 -0.62 -10.54
N GLY A 158 9.11 0.66 -10.87
CA GLY A 158 10.12 1.17 -11.78
C GLY A 158 9.66 1.20 -13.24
N GLY A 159 10.48 1.80 -14.10
CA GLY A 159 10.17 1.98 -15.51
C GLY A 159 11.01 3.09 -16.14
N THR A 160 10.45 3.75 -17.15
CA THR A 160 11.16 4.77 -17.93
C THR A 160 10.48 6.14 -17.91
N ASP A 161 9.40 6.32 -17.13
CA ASP A 161 8.64 7.56 -17.09
C ASP A 161 8.96 8.39 -15.83
N PRO A 162 9.92 9.32 -15.89
CA PRO A 162 10.23 10.16 -14.75
C PRO A 162 9.04 11.05 -14.33
N ASN A 163 8.06 11.27 -15.20
CA ASN A 163 6.89 12.10 -14.94
C ASN A 163 5.65 11.29 -14.55
N ASP A 164 5.80 10.00 -14.25
CA ASP A 164 4.72 9.15 -13.75
C ASP A 164 3.99 9.82 -12.56
N ASN A 165 2.70 9.59 -12.49
CA ASN A 165 1.82 10.24 -11.53
C ASN A 165 0.94 9.20 -10.83
N SER A 166 1.32 8.90 -9.59
CA SER A 166 0.62 7.98 -8.68
C SER A 166 -0.43 8.70 -7.82
N GLY A 167 -0.60 10.01 -7.97
CA GLY A 167 -1.66 10.81 -7.36
C GLY A 167 -1.16 11.91 -6.42
N ILE A 168 -1.86 12.10 -5.30
CA ILE A 168 -1.69 13.22 -4.38
C ILE A 168 -1.73 12.74 -2.93
N LEU A 169 -0.69 13.09 -2.17
CA LEU A 169 -0.67 13.06 -0.71
C LEU A 169 -0.54 14.51 -0.22
N ARG A 170 -1.62 15.05 0.35
CA ARG A 170 -1.62 16.41 0.92
C ARG A 170 -2.27 16.43 2.29
N TYR A 171 -1.57 16.93 3.31
CA TYR A 171 -2.03 16.86 4.72
C TYR A 171 -2.39 15.43 5.13
N VAL A 172 -1.41 14.53 4.99
CA VAL A 172 -1.54 13.10 5.29
C VAL A 172 -0.71 12.77 6.52
N ARG A 173 -1.27 11.96 7.42
CA ARG A 173 -0.56 11.40 8.56
C ARG A 173 -0.56 9.88 8.45
N VAL A 174 0.60 9.26 8.56
CA VAL A 174 0.76 7.81 8.62
C VAL A 174 1.34 7.48 10.00
N GLU A 175 0.64 6.67 10.77
CA GLU A 175 0.98 6.41 12.16
C GLU A 175 1.08 4.92 12.44
N PHE A 176 2.05 4.49 13.25
CA PHE A 176 2.11 3.13 13.81
C PHE A 176 2.28 2.02 12.75
N ALA A 177 2.75 2.36 11.56
CA ALA A 177 3.08 1.40 10.52
C ALA A 177 4.45 0.73 10.79
N GLY A 178 4.93 -0.09 9.85
CA GLY A 178 6.26 -0.67 9.90
C GLY A 178 6.27 -2.16 10.20
N ILE A 179 6.13 -3.06 9.22
CA ILE A 179 6.09 -4.50 9.51
C ILE A 179 7.27 -5.21 8.87
N GLU A 180 8.01 -5.97 9.67
CA GLU A 180 8.91 -7.01 9.17
C GLU A 180 8.09 -8.23 8.77
N PHE A 181 7.97 -8.43 7.47
CA PHE A 181 7.18 -9.51 6.89
C PHE A 181 7.94 -10.84 6.96
N SER A 182 9.26 -10.78 6.76
CA SER A 182 10.23 -11.84 7.02
C SER A 182 11.59 -11.19 7.34
N PRO A 183 12.62 -11.93 7.78
CA PRO A 183 13.94 -11.34 8.00
C PRO A 183 14.43 -10.60 6.75
N ASP A 184 14.90 -9.36 6.92
CA ASP A 184 15.38 -8.46 5.87
C ASP A 184 14.34 -8.18 4.76
N ASN A 185 13.06 -8.11 5.12
CA ASN A 185 11.94 -7.90 4.20
C ASN A 185 10.84 -7.14 4.96
N GLU A 186 10.95 -5.83 4.95
CA GLU A 186 10.27 -4.93 5.84
C GLU A 186 9.46 -3.89 5.06
N LEU A 187 8.33 -3.48 5.65
CA LEU A 187 7.45 -2.49 5.07
C LEU A 187 7.57 -1.19 5.84
N ASN A 188 7.73 -0.09 5.11
CA ASN A 188 7.94 1.24 5.68
C ASN A 188 6.65 1.99 6.03
N GLY A 189 6.80 3.15 6.66
CA GLY A 189 5.68 4.06 6.88
C GLY A 189 5.09 4.51 5.54
N ILE A 190 5.93 5.12 4.70
CA ILE A 190 5.63 5.36 3.29
C ILE A 190 6.81 4.92 2.43
N ALA A 191 6.59 3.92 1.58
CA ALA A 191 7.56 3.52 0.57
C ALA A 191 7.18 4.14 -0.79
N PHE A 192 8.06 5.00 -1.32
CA PHE A 192 7.95 5.54 -2.68
C PHE A 192 8.81 4.71 -3.63
N GLN A 193 8.20 3.69 -4.22
CA GLN A 193 8.85 2.72 -5.08
C GLN A 193 8.77 3.14 -6.55
N GLY A 194 9.86 3.72 -7.09
CA GLY A 194 9.90 4.19 -8.48
C GLY A 194 8.85 5.25 -8.80
N VAL A 195 8.55 6.16 -7.88
CA VAL A 195 7.48 7.17 -8.05
C VAL A 195 7.98 8.38 -8.83
N GLY A 196 7.19 8.84 -9.81
CA GLY A 196 7.54 9.96 -10.68
C GLY A 196 7.18 11.34 -10.11
N ARG A 197 7.83 12.38 -10.66
CA ARG A 197 7.63 13.79 -10.26
C ARG A 197 6.26 14.37 -10.60
N GLY A 198 5.44 13.63 -11.34
CA GLY A 198 4.04 13.99 -11.55
C GLY A 198 3.18 13.80 -10.29
N THR A 199 3.66 13.01 -9.33
CA THR A 199 3.01 12.77 -8.03
C THR A 199 3.24 13.95 -7.09
N SER A 200 2.21 14.39 -6.38
CA SER A 200 2.31 15.49 -5.42
C SER A 200 2.37 14.98 -3.99
N VAL A 201 3.46 15.30 -3.27
CA VAL A 201 3.66 14.94 -1.86
C VAL A 201 3.97 16.21 -1.07
N ASP A 202 3.03 16.65 -0.25
CA ASP A 202 3.13 17.93 0.48
C ASP A 202 2.41 17.86 1.85
N TYR A 203 3.03 18.31 2.93
CA TYR A 203 2.49 18.21 4.30
C TYR A 203 2.19 16.76 4.69
N VAL A 204 3.25 15.95 4.81
CA VAL A 204 3.16 14.55 5.23
C VAL A 204 3.81 14.39 6.60
N HIS A 205 3.15 13.66 7.49
CA HIS A 205 3.71 13.28 8.79
C HIS A 205 3.72 11.75 8.93
N VAL A 206 4.90 11.16 9.10
CA VAL A 206 5.01 9.76 9.54
C VAL A 206 5.39 9.71 11.01
N LYS A 207 4.65 8.92 11.79
CA LYS A 207 4.77 8.89 13.25
C LYS A 207 4.82 7.47 13.79
N MET A 208 5.78 7.18 14.67
CA MET A 208 5.89 5.90 15.37
C MET A 208 5.91 4.72 14.40
N ASN A 209 6.68 4.80 13.31
CA ASN A 209 6.91 3.67 12.42
C ASN A 209 7.95 2.71 13.02
N ARG A 210 7.82 1.40 12.80
CA ARG A 210 8.80 0.39 13.27
C ARG A 210 10.04 0.30 12.40
N ASP A 211 9.83 0.45 11.11
CA ASP A 211 10.86 0.50 10.08
C ASP A 211 11.02 1.97 9.65
N ASP A 212 11.49 2.26 8.45
CA ASP A 212 11.70 3.64 8.02
C ASP A 212 10.44 4.49 7.98
N GLY A 213 10.61 5.78 8.25
CA GLY A 213 9.53 6.75 8.19
C GLY A 213 9.08 6.94 6.75
N VAL A 214 10.00 7.38 5.91
CA VAL A 214 9.81 7.49 4.47
C VAL A 214 11.04 6.92 3.79
N GLU A 215 10.82 5.99 2.86
CA GLU A 215 11.90 5.45 2.04
C GLU A 215 11.61 5.67 0.55
N PHE A 216 12.63 6.10 -0.19
CA PHE A 216 12.57 6.24 -1.64
C PHE A 216 13.38 5.14 -2.34
N PHE A 217 12.71 4.22 -3.00
CA PHE A 217 13.35 3.21 -3.85
C PHE A 217 13.42 3.72 -5.29
N GLY A 218 14.46 4.47 -5.62
CA GLY A 218 14.62 5.11 -6.92
C GLY A 218 13.53 6.14 -7.23
N GLY A 219 13.31 6.44 -8.52
CA GLY A 219 12.30 7.39 -8.96
C GLY A 219 12.73 8.86 -8.87
N THR A 220 11.77 9.77 -9.08
CA THR A 220 12.04 11.21 -9.19
C THR A 220 11.06 12.10 -8.43
N VAL A 221 10.17 11.52 -7.63
CA VAL A 221 9.16 12.25 -6.86
C VAL A 221 9.82 13.25 -5.90
N ASP A 222 9.29 14.47 -5.85
CA ASP A 222 9.65 15.48 -4.86
C ASP A 222 8.68 15.40 -3.67
N ALA A 223 9.17 15.67 -2.46
CA ALA A 223 8.36 15.83 -1.25
C ALA A 223 8.63 17.16 -0.55
N ARG A 224 7.59 17.77 0.02
CA ARG A 224 7.70 19.04 0.77
C ARG A 224 6.95 18.99 2.09
N HIS A 225 7.45 19.69 3.10
CA HIS A 225 6.87 19.75 4.44
C HIS A 225 6.66 18.35 5.02
N VAL A 226 7.78 17.67 5.27
CA VAL A 226 7.80 16.29 5.77
C VAL A 226 8.16 16.33 7.24
N VAL A 227 7.36 15.67 8.07
CA VAL A 227 7.62 15.50 9.50
C VAL A 227 7.73 14.01 9.79
N LEU A 228 8.80 13.59 10.47
CA LEU A 228 9.09 12.20 10.78
C LEU A 228 9.37 12.16 12.28
N THR A 229 8.53 11.48 13.06
CA THR A 229 8.69 11.47 14.53
C THR A 229 8.57 10.10 15.15
N GLY A 230 9.54 9.77 16.00
CA GLY A 230 9.58 8.50 16.72
C GLY A 230 9.65 7.30 15.81
N ILE A 231 10.28 7.43 14.65
CA ILE A 231 10.66 6.31 13.81
C ILE A 231 11.69 5.46 14.58
N ARG A 232 11.62 4.14 14.45
CA ARG A 232 12.54 3.20 15.11
C ARG A 232 13.75 2.90 14.23
N ASP A 233 13.55 2.72 12.94
CA ASP A 233 14.68 2.64 12.01
C ASP A 233 15.03 4.06 11.52
N ASP A 234 15.15 4.27 10.21
CA ASP A 234 15.60 5.53 9.68
C ASP A 234 14.45 6.50 9.41
N ASN A 235 14.64 7.77 9.76
CA ASN A 235 13.54 8.71 9.56
C ASN A 235 13.28 8.88 8.06
N LEU A 236 14.33 9.15 7.30
CA LEU A 236 14.31 9.29 5.86
C LEU A 236 15.42 8.43 5.25
N ASP A 237 15.06 7.51 4.38
CA ASP A 237 16.02 6.70 3.61
C ASP A 237 15.76 6.82 2.09
N TRP A 238 16.79 6.54 1.30
CA TRP A 238 16.65 6.30 -0.13
C TRP A 238 17.70 5.34 -0.67
N THR A 239 17.26 4.55 -1.65
CA THR A 239 18.11 3.65 -2.42
C THR A 239 17.81 3.73 -3.92
N PHE A 240 18.44 2.86 -4.71
CA PHE A 240 18.21 2.68 -6.16
C PHE A 240 18.25 3.98 -6.99
N GLY A 241 19.06 4.95 -6.55
CA GLY A 241 19.35 6.17 -7.29
C GLY A 241 18.15 7.11 -7.40
N TRP A 242 17.40 7.31 -6.32
CA TRP A 242 16.37 8.36 -6.26
C TRP A 242 16.98 9.73 -6.63
N THR A 243 16.28 10.50 -7.47
CA THR A 243 16.74 11.82 -7.96
C THR A 243 15.73 12.94 -7.70
N GLY A 244 14.83 12.72 -6.75
CA GLY A 244 13.90 13.74 -6.27
C GLY A 244 14.53 14.69 -5.26
N ARG A 245 13.69 15.49 -4.61
CA ARG A 245 14.09 16.44 -3.56
C ARG A 245 13.13 16.37 -2.39
N VAL A 246 13.67 16.52 -1.19
CA VAL A 246 12.89 16.81 0.02
C VAL A 246 13.17 18.26 0.44
N GLN A 247 12.11 19.05 0.69
CA GLN A 247 12.22 20.40 1.24
C GLN A 247 11.38 20.54 2.52
N TYR A 248 11.92 21.23 3.52
CA TYR A 248 11.30 21.44 4.84
C TYR A 248 11.07 20.11 5.59
N LEU A 249 12.16 19.40 5.86
CA LEU A 249 12.15 18.18 6.67
C LEU A 249 12.31 18.52 8.16
N VAL A 250 11.49 17.90 8.99
CA VAL A 250 11.70 17.80 10.44
C VAL A 250 11.75 16.32 10.80
N ALA A 251 12.89 15.87 11.30
CA ALA A 251 13.06 14.53 11.87
C ALA A 251 13.27 14.64 13.39
N GLN A 252 12.54 13.85 14.16
CA GLN A 252 12.67 13.76 15.60
C GLN A 252 12.69 12.30 16.03
N GLN A 253 13.89 11.80 16.33
CA GLN A 253 14.06 10.49 16.95
C GLN A 253 13.54 10.48 18.38
N ARG A 254 13.21 9.28 18.87
CA ARG A 254 12.97 9.02 20.28
C ARG A 254 14.27 8.54 20.92
N GLY A 255 14.45 8.80 22.21
CA GLY A 255 15.60 8.30 22.96
C GLY A 255 15.49 6.81 23.32
N ASP A 256 14.88 6.01 22.44
CA ASP A 256 14.72 4.56 22.57
C ASP A 256 15.66 3.84 21.58
N ASP A 257 15.21 2.74 20.98
CA ASP A 257 15.96 1.94 20.00
C ASP A 257 15.88 2.52 18.58
N ALA A 258 15.92 3.85 18.46
CA ALA A 258 15.96 4.54 17.17
C ALA A 258 17.33 4.35 16.48
N ASP A 259 17.38 4.11 15.16
CA ASP A 259 18.63 3.99 14.40
C ASP A 259 19.15 5.35 13.88
N HIS A 260 19.05 5.64 12.58
CA HIS A 260 19.56 6.88 11.99
C HIS A 260 18.48 7.96 11.76
N GLY A 261 18.98 9.19 11.65
CA GLY A 261 18.18 10.30 11.16
C GLY A 261 17.94 10.20 9.65
N ILE A 262 18.98 9.84 8.91
CA ILE A 262 18.97 9.69 7.45
C ILE A 262 19.91 8.54 7.07
N GLU A 263 19.46 7.62 6.23
CA GLU A 263 20.26 6.66 5.45
C GLU A 263 20.15 7.00 3.94
N ALA A 264 21.13 6.55 3.13
CA ALA A 264 21.36 7.05 1.77
C ALA A 264 22.27 6.19 0.87
#